data_AF-A0A960VSZ2-F1
#
_entry.id   AF-A0A960VSZ2-F1
#
_cell.length_a   1.000
_cell.length_b   1.000
_cell.length_c   1.000
_cell.angle_alpha   90.00
_cell.angle_beta   90.00
_cell.angle_gamma   90.00
#
_symmetry.space_group_name_H-M   'P 1'
#
loop_
_entity.id
_entity.type
_entity.pdbx_description
1 polymer ?
#
loop_
_entity_poly.entity_id
_entity_poly.type
_entity_poly.pdbx_seq_one_letter_code
_entity_poly.pdbx_strand_id
1 'polypeptide(L)'
;MNRLKNRKGFSLVELLIVIAIIGIIATIAIPILLGARRNAIREKARNSLRSLVSAQQAYYAANGEYAADEGTLAAGNYVDAQTGSGA
;
A
#
# COMPACT_ATOMS: atom_id res chain seq x y z
N MET A 1 -9.84 42.83 -40.95
CA MET A 1 -9.44 42.75 -39.52
C MET A 1 -8.57 41.51 -39.30
N ASN A 2 -7.24 41.67 -39.22
CA ASN A 2 -6.33 40.58 -38.89
C ASN A 2 -5.87 40.68 -37.43
N ARG A 3 -6.28 39.72 -36.59
CA ARG A 3 -5.61 39.46 -35.31
C ARG A 3 -4.78 38.20 -35.45
N LEU A 4 -3.48 38.36 -35.76
CA LEU A 4 -2.50 37.28 -35.66
C LEU A 4 -2.37 36.92 -34.18
N LYS A 5 -2.92 35.77 -33.81
CA LYS A 5 -2.82 35.21 -32.45
C LYS A 5 -1.35 34.89 -32.19
N ASN A 6 -0.77 35.58 -31.21
CA ASN A 6 0.60 35.38 -30.77
C ASN A 6 0.73 34.00 -30.09
N ARG A 7 1.17 32.98 -30.84
CA ARG A 7 1.40 31.63 -30.30
C ARG A 7 2.69 31.68 -29.48
N LYS A 8 2.56 31.85 -28.16
CA LYS A 8 3.68 31.65 -27.23
C LYS A 8 4.00 30.15 -27.19
N GLY A 9 5.12 29.75 -27.78
CA GLY A 9 5.68 28.40 -27.67
C GLY A 9 6.48 28.24 -26.38
N PHE A 10 6.58 27.00 -25.90
CA PHE A 10 7.37 26.61 -24.74
C PHE A 10 8.87 26.69 -25.05
N SER A 11 9.68 27.24 -24.15
CA SER A 11 11.13 27.30 -24.31
C SER A 11 11.77 25.97 -23.93
N LEU A 12 12.79 25.55 -24.68
CA LEU A 12 13.61 24.37 -24.31
C LEU A 12 14.25 24.53 -22.93
N VAL A 13 14.59 25.76 -22.55
CA VAL A 13 15.16 26.07 -21.22
C VAL A 13 14.12 25.85 -20.12
N GLU A 14 12.85 26.18 -20.38
CA GLU A 14 11.77 25.91 -19.42
C GLU A 14 11.61 24.41 -19.19
N LEU A 15 11.68 23.58 -20.24
CA LEU A 15 11.63 22.12 -20.08
C LEU A 15 12.83 21.58 -19.28
N LEU A 16 14.02 22.12 -19.57
CA LEU A 16 15.29 21.63 -19.02
C LEU A 16 15.36 21.85 -17.50
N ILE A 17 14.92 23.01 -17.01
CA ILE A 17 14.88 23.29 -15.57
C ILE A 17 13.88 22.38 -14.87
N VAL A 18 12.74 22.08 -15.49
CA VAL A 18 11.71 21.20 -14.91
C VAL A 18 12.25 19.78 -14.70
N ILE A 19 12.89 19.18 -15.71
CA ILE A 19 13.45 17.84 -15.58
C ILE A 19 14.64 17.80 -14.59
N ALA A 20 15.40 18.89 -14.49
CA ALA A 20 16.48 19.01 -13.51
C ALA A 20 15.93 18.99 -12.07
N ILE A 21 14.86 19.75 -11.79
CA ILE A 21 14.20 19.75 -10.48
C ILE A 21 13.58 18.38 -10.18
N ILE A 22 12.88 17.76 -11.14
CA ILE A 22 12.33 16.40 -10.98
C ILE A 22 13.42 15.39 -10.66
N GLY A 23 14.58 15.48 -11.32
CA GLY A 23 15.74 14.60 -11.07
C GLY A 23 16.28 14.71 -9.64
N ILE A 24 16.36 15.93 -9.09
CA ILE A 24 16.78 16.17 -7.70
C ILE A 24 15.77 15.60 -6.71
N ILE A 25 14.47 15.78 -6.96
CA ILE A 25 13.42 15.24 -6.08
C ILE A 25 13.40 13.71 -6.14
N ALA A 26 13.52 13.13 -7.34
CA ALA A 26 13.44 11.68 -7.55
C ALA A 26 14.55 10.91 -6.80
N THR A 27 15.77 11.46 -6.77
CA THR A 27 16.91 10.84 -6.06
C THR A 27 16.68 10.74 -4.56
N ILE A 28 15.99 11.71 -3.95
CA ILE A 28 15.64 11.69 -2.52
C ILE A 28 14.36 10.87 -2.28
N ALA A 29 13.37 10.95 -3.18
CA ALA A 29 12.07 10.32 -3.02
C ALA A 29 12.12 8.78 -3.11
N ILE A 30 12.89 8.22 -4.05
CA ILE A 30 12.97 6.77 -4.27
C ILE A 30 13.41 5.99 -3.02
N PRO A 31 14.53 6.31 -2.33
CA PRO A 31 14.95 5.55 -1.15
C PRO A 31 13.94 5.66 0.00
N ILE A 32 13.32 6.84 0.19
CA ILE A 32 12.27 7.06 1.19
C ILE A 32 11.07 6.16 0.88
N LEU A 33 10.62 6.13 -0.37
CA LEU A 33 9.50 5.30 -0.82
C LEU A 33 9.79 3.81 -0.61
N LEU A 34 11.01 3.34 -0.92
CA LEU A 34 11.42 1.95 -0.68
C LEU A 34 11.39 1.59 0.81
N GLY A 35 11.87 2.49 1.67
CA GLY A 35 11.80 2.33 3.13
C GLY A 35 10.35 2.25 3.63
N ALA A 36 9.51 3.19 3.19
CA ALA A 36 8.09 3.25 3.54
C ALA A 36 7.34 1.98 3.09
N ARG A 37 7.59 1.50 1.86
CA ARG A 37 7.00 0.25 1.35
C ARG A 37 7.39 -0.96 2.20
N ARG A 38 8.67 -1.06 2.57
CA ARG A 38 9.16 -2.19 3.37
C ARG A 38 8.57 -2.17 4.79
N ASN A 39 8.37 -0.98 5.37
CA ASN A 39 7.68 -0.84 6.64
C ASN A 39 6.19 -1.17 6.51
N ALA A 40 5.51 -0.72 5.44
CA ALA A 40 4.12 -1.04 5.18
C ALA A 40 3.89 -2.56 5.06
N ILE A 41 4.79 -3.29 4.41
CA ILE A 41 4.72 -4.77 4.32
C ILE A 41 4.85 -5.41 5.71
N ARG A 42 5.77 -4.91 6.55
CA ARG A 42 5.93 -5.43 7.93
C ARG A 42 4.71 -5.14 8.80
N GLU A 43 4.16 -3.93 8.71
CA GLU A 43 2.95 -3.56 9.43
C GLU A 43 1.74 -4.34 8.94
N LYS A 44 1.62 -4.58 7.64
CA LYS A 44 0.59 -5.46 7.07
C LYS A 44 0.69 -6.87 7.65
N ALA A 45 1.87 -7.48 7.65
CA ALA A 45 2.07 -8.81 8.23
C ALA A 45 1.74 -8.84 9.73
N ARG A 46 2.16 -7.82 10.48
CA ARG A 46 1.83 -7.67 11.91
C ARG A 46 0.32 -7.57 12.13
N ASN A 47 -0.38 -6.80 11.31
CA ASN A 47 -1.83 -6.63 11.41
C ASN A 47 -2.58 -7.91 11.03
N SER A 48 -2.15 -8.63 10.00
CA SER A 48 -2.69 -9.95 9.65
C SER A 48 -2.56 -10.92 10.82
N LEU A 49 -1.39 -11.00 11.47
CA LEU A 49 -1.19 -11.85 12.65
C LEU A 49 -2.10 -11.45 13.82
N ARG A 50 -2.26 -10.15 14.10
CA ARG A 50 -3.19 -9.67 15.14
C ARG A 50 -4.63 -10.05 14.86
N SER A 51 -5.04 -9.97 13.59
CA SER A 51 -6.36 -10.40 13.14
C SER A 51 -6.57 -11.90 13.37
N LEU A 52 -5.59 -12.73 12.99
CA LEU A 52 -5.62 -14.17 13.21
C LEU A 52 -5.67 -14.55 14.70
N VAL A 53 -4.89 -13.88 15.55
CA VAL A 53 -4.94 -14.09 17.01
C VAL A 53 -6.34 -13.77 17.54
N SER A 54 -6.93 -12.66 17.10
CA SER A 54 -8.28 -12.26 17.52
C SER A 54 -9.33 -13.27 17.07
N ALA A 55 -9.21 -13.78 15.83
CA ALA A 55 -10.08 -14.82 15.29
C ALA A 55 -9.95 -16.14 16.06
N GLN A 56 -8.73 -16.56 16.39
CA GLN A 56 -8.47 -17.76 17.19
C GLN A 56 -9.02 -17.63 18.61
N GLN A 57 -8.90 -16.45 19.22
CA GLN A 57 -9.49 -16.18 20.54
C GLN A 57 -11.02 -16.25 20.50
N ALA A 58 -11.65 -15.71 19.46
CA ALA A 58 -13.09 -15.80 19.27
C ALA A 58 -13.55 -17.25 19.06
N TYR A 59 -12.82 -18.02 18.25
CA TYR A 59 -13.10 -19.44 18.05
C TYR A 59 -12.95 -20.24 19.36
N TYR A 60 -11.89 -19.98 20.12
CA TYR A 60 -11.65 -20.62 21.42
C TYR A 60 -12.77 -20.31 22.42
N ALA A 61 -13.22 -19.05 22.47
CA ALA A 61 -14.32 -18.65 23.35
C ALA A 61 -15.64 -19.39 23.02
N ALA A 62 -15.85 -19.76 21.76
CA ALA A 62 -17.04 -20.48 21.32
C ALA A 62 -16.93 -22.02 21.45
N ASN A 63 -15.74 -22.59 21.23
CA ASN A 63 -15.57 -24.04 21.07
C ASN A 63 -14.71 -24.69 22.18
N GLY A 64 -14.03 -23.90 23.02
CA GLY A 64 -13.16 -24.40 24.09
C GLY A 64 -11.79 -24.92 23.61
N GLU A 65 -11.51 -24.86 22.32
CA GLU A 65 -10.24 -25.25 21.70
C GLU A 65 -9.85 -24.27 20.57
N TYR A 66 -8.57 -24.24 20.20
CA TYR A 66 -8.11 -23.43 19.06
C TYR A 66 -8.36 -24.15 17.75
N ALA A 67 -8.64 -23.41 16.69
CA ALA A 67 -8.84 -23.99 15.37
C ALA A 67 -7.54 -24.57 14.82
N ALA A 68 -7.61 -25.78 14.26
CA ALA A 68 -6.46 -26.52 13.72
C ALA A 68 -5.86 -25.87 12.45
N ASP A 69 -6.68 -25.14 11.70
CA ASP A 69 -6.33 -24.53 10.43
C ASP A 69 -7.20 -23.29 10.13
N GLU A 70 -6.76 -22.46 9.18
CA GLU A 70 -7.50 -21.26 8.77
C GLU A 70 -8.85 -21.57 8.12
N GLY A 71 -9.01 -22.75 7.49
CA GLY A 71 -10.27 -23.17 6.89
C GLY A 71 -11.36 -23.38 7.93
N THR A 72 -10.99 -23.91 9.11
CA THR A 72 -11.89 -24.02 10.26
C THR A 72 -12.35 -22.64 10.78
N LEU A 73 -11.43 -21.67 10.82
CA LEU A 73 -11.78 -20.28 11.19
C LEU A 73 -12.70 -19.62 10.15
N ALA A 74 -12.45 -19.86 8.86
CA ALA A 74 -13.24 -19.31 7.76
C ALA A 74 -14.65 -19.91 7.71
N ALA A 75 -14.78 -21.22 7.88
CA ALA A 75 -16.08 -21.90 7.97
C ALA A 75 -16.92 -21.39 9.15
N GLY A 76 -16.27 -21.01 10.25
CA GLY A 76 -16.91 -20.38 11.42
C GLY A 76 -17.14 -18.87 11.30
N ASN A 77 -16.83 -18.24 10.16
CA ASN A 77 -16.90 -16.78 9.95
C ASN A 77 -16.06 -15.94 10.92
N TYR A 78 -14.97 -16.49 11.47
CA TYR A 78 -14.06 -15.79 12.38
C TYR A 78 -12.97 -15.00 11.64
N VAL A 79 -12.77 -15.27 10.35
CA VAL A 79 -11.83 -14.56 9.47
C VAL A 79 -12.51 -14.13 8.17
N ASP A 80 -12.18 -12.93 7.69
CA ASP A 80 -12.53 -12.46 6.34
C ASP A 80 -11.60 -13.13 5.31
N ALA A 81 -12.10 -13.46 4.12
CA ALA A 81 -11.34 -13.93 2.96
C ALA A 81 -10.14 -13.02 2.59
N GLN A 82 -10.14 -11.75 3.00
CA GLN A 82 -9.03 -10.81 2.81
C GLN A 82 -7.89 -10.99 3.84
N THR A 83 -8.11 -11.69 4.96
CA THR A 83 -7.15 -11.80 6.07
C THR A 83 -5.88 -12.58 5.69
N GLY A 84 -5.96 -13.45 4.67
CA GLY A 84 -4.84 -14.23 4.14
C GLY A 84 -4.38 -13.85 2.72
N SER A 85 -5.01 -12.88 2.06
CA SER A 85 -4.82 -12.68 0.62
C SER A 85 -3.52 -11.95 0.23
N GLY A 86 -2.81 -11.30 1.16
CA GLY A 86 -1.53 -10.64 0.85
C GLY A 86 -1.59 -9.51 -0.21
N ALA A 87 -2.73 -9.25 -0.86
CA ALA A 87 -2.96 -8.20 -1.86
C ALA A 87 -3.05 -6.83 -1.20
#